data_AF-A0AAV6GN29-F1
#
_entry.id   AF-A0AAV6GN29-F1
#
_cell.length_a   1.000
_cell.length_b   1.000
_cell.length_c   1.000
_cell.angle_alpha   90.00
_cell.angle_beta   90.00
_cell.angle_gamma   90.00
#
_symmetry.space_group_name_H-M   'P 1'
#
loop_
_entity.id
_entity.type
_entity.pdbx_description
1 polymer ?
#
loop_
_entity_poly.entity_id
_entity_poly.type
_entity_poly.pdbx_seq_one_letter_code
_entity_poly.pdbx_strand_id
1 'polypeptide(L)'
;MFQVVHRVSGAFERFRESMKTLGVLDAIRMHPDAFRPLFCHEPSPLTAAVLEQLFEIRLSAVGSNKRRAEECVVAFWRDYLLDVEEQEGPLKLEGILQWIFSMSCPSDKAVNSPPQTRALIACGCQS
;
A
#
# COMPACT_ATOMS: atom_id res chain seq x y z
N MET A 1 -2.93 -8.80 -29.75
CA MET A 1 -3.29 -7.44 -29.28
C MET A 1 -4.59 -6.90 -29.89
N PHE A 2 -4.96 -7.25 -31.13
CA PHE A 2 -6.16 -6.73 -31.83
C PHE A 2 -7.52 -7.14 -31.24
N GLN A 3 -7.62 -8.32 -30.60
CA GLN A 3 -8.90 -8.83 -30.07
C GLN A 3 -9.44 -8.03 -28.87
N VAL A 4 -8.56 -7.49 -28.01
CA VAL A 4 -8.99 -6.69 -26.85
C VAL A 4 -9.52 -5.35 -27.33
N VAL A 5 -8.76 -4.67 -28.19
CA VAL A 5 -9.13 -3.36 -28.76
C VAL A 5 -10.51 -3.43 -29.42
N HIS A 6 -10.73 -4.42 -30.31
CA HIS A 6 -12.01 -4.53 -31.03
C HIS A 6 -13.21 -4.84 -30.13
N ARG A 7 -13.01 -5.51 -28.98
CA ARG A 7 -14.08 -5.78 -28.01
C ARG A 7 -14.45 -4.54 -27.21
N VAL A 8 -13.47 -3.69 -26.86
CA VAL A 8 -13.73 -2.50 -26.06
C VAL A 8 -14.11 -1.28 -26.91
N SER A 9 -13.85 -1.27 -28.22
CA SER A 9 -14.16 -0.13 -29.11
C SER A 9 -15.61 0.35 -29.00
N GLY A 10 -16.58 -0.57 -29.01
CA GLY A 10 -18.00 -0.18 -28.94
C GLY A 10 -18.43 0.36 -27.57
N ALA A 11 -17.77 -0.03 -26.48
CA ALA A 11 -18.00 0.54 -25.15
C ALA A 11 -17.30 1.90 -25.01
N PHE A 12 -16.09 2.00 -25.54
CA PHE A 12 -15.30 3.23 -25.54
C PHE A 12 -15.98 4.35 -26.33
N GLU A 13 -16.50 4.06 -27.53
CA GLU A 13 -17.19 5.07 -28.34
C GLU A 13 -18.45 5.61 -27.66
N ARG A 14 -19.27 4.73 -27.06
CA ARG A 14 -20.45 5.15 -26.29
C ARG A 14 -20.09 5.98 -25.06
N PHE A 15 -19.00 5.63 -24.38
CA PHE A 15 -18.46 6.42 -23.27
C PHE A 15 -17.97 7.79 -23.73
N ARG A 16 -17.31 7.86 -24.89
CA ARG A 16 -16.88 9.13 -25.49
C ARG A 16 -18.06 10.01 -25.87
N GLU A 17 -19.11 9.44 -26.46
CA GLU A 17 -20.34 10.16 -26.81
C GLU A 17 -21.07 10.68 -25.57
N SER A 18 -21.19 9.88 -24.52
CA SER A 18 -21.85 10.34 -23.29
C SER A 18 -21.08 11.50 -22.63
N MET A 19 -19.75 11.44 -22.58
CA MET A 19 -18.92 12.54 -22.06
C MET A 19 -19.04 13.82 -22.92
N LYS A 20 -19.21 13.69 -24.24
CA LYS A 20 -19.50 14.84 -25.11
C LYS A 20 -20.85 15.45 -24.81
N THR A 21 -21.89 14.63 -24.72
CA THR A 21 -23.26 15.08 -24.42
C THR A 21 -23.34 15.81 -23.08
N LEU A 22 -22.58 15.37 -22.08
CA LEU A 22 -22.49 16.02 -20.78
C LEU A 22 -21.55 17.24 -20.74
N GLY A 23 -20.90 17.60 -21.85
CA GLY A 23 -19.93 18.69 -21.93
C GLY A 23 -18.59 18.42 -21.21
N VAL A 24 -18.46 17.26 -20.56
CA VAL A 24 -17.27 16.87 -19.79
C VAL A 24 -16.05 16.73 -20.70
N LEU A 25 -16.22 16.19 -21.92
CA LEU A 25 -15.09 16.02 -22.84
C LEU A 25 -14.46 17.37 -23.23
N ASP A 26 -15.27 18.40 -23.44
CA ASP A 26 -14.77 19.73 -23.79
C ASP A 26 -14.13 20.41 -22.57
N ALA A 27 -14.70 20.24 -21.37
CA ALA A 27 -14.09 20.70 -20.13
C ALA A 27 -12.71 20.05 -19.87
N ILE A 28 -12.57 18.75 -20.11
CA ILE A 28 -11.28 18.04 -20.02
C ILE A 28 -10.26 18.61 -21.00
N ARG A 29 -10.66 18.92 -22.24
CA ARG A 29 -9.77 19.51 -23.26
C ARG A 29 -9.34 20.94 -22.93
N MET A 30 -10.22 21.73 -22.33
CA MET A 30 -9.92 23.11 -21.94
C MET A 30 -9.05 23.18 -20.68
N HIS A 31 -9.18 22.22 -19.76
CA HIS A 31 -8.49 22.22 -18.47
C HIS A 31 -7.84 20.86 -18.14
N PRO A 32 -6.90 20.36 -18.97
CA PRO A 32 -6.36 19.01 -18.81
C PRO A 32 -5.70 18.78 -17.44
N ASP A 33 -5.00 19.78 -16.90
CA ASP A 33 -4.31 19.64 -15.61
C ASP A 33 -5.27 19.53 -14.42
N ALA A 34 -6.44 20.19 -14.49
CA ALA A 34 -7.45 20.11 -13.43
C ALA A 34 -8.16 18.75 -13.41
N PHE A 35 -8.30 18.11 -14.56
CA PHE A 35 -8.94 16.80 -14.70
C PHE A 35 -7.97 15.63 -14.55
N ARG A 36 -6.66 15.87 -14.69
CA ARG A 36 -5.60 14.87 -14.52
C ARG A 36 -5.72 14.06 -13.21
N PRO A 37 -5.86 14.65 -12.02
CA PRO A 37 -6.00 13.87 -10.78
C PRO A 37 -7.32 13.08 -10.68
N LEU A 38 -8.34 13.43 -11.49
CA LEU A 38 -9.64 12.74 -11.49
C LEU A 38 -9.64 11.50 -12.40
N PHE A 39 -8.89 11.56 -13.51
CA PHE A 39 -8.90 10.52 -14.56
C PHE A 39 -7.62 9.72 -14.65
N CYS A 40 -6.50 10.25 -14.18
CA CYS A 40 -5.20 9.59 -14.21
C CYS A 40 -4.80 9.20 -12.81
N HIS A 41 -4.28 7.98 -12.67
CA HIS A 41 -3.58 7.61 -11.45
C HIS A 41 -2.32 8.45 -11.33
N GLU A 42 -2.24 9.25 -10.26
CA GLU A 42 -1.02 9.92 -9.87
C GLU A 42 -0.41 9.09 -8.75
N PRO A 43 0.72 8.40 -9.01
CA PRO A 43 1.34 7.57 -7.99
C PRO A 43 1.88 8.48 -6.89
N SER A 44 1.15 8.58 -5.79
CA SER A 44 1.67 9.11 -4.54
C SER A 44 2.53 8.02 -3.90
N PRO A 45 3.79 8.31 -3.51
CA PRO A 45 4.59 7.35 -2.78
C PRO A 45 3.88 6.97 -1.49
N LEU A 46 3.87 5.68 -1.16
CA LEU A 46 3.39 5.24 0.14
C LEU A 46 4.38 5.75 1.19
N THR A 47 3.88 6.34 2.27
CA THR A 47 4.70 6.79 3.40
C THR A 47 4.49 5.89 4.60
N ALA A 48 5.45 5.88 5.54
CA ALA A 48 5.38 5.16 6.79
C ALA A 48 4.12 5.55 7.58
N ALA A 49 3.79 6.84 7.59
CA ALA A 49 2.62 7.37 8.29
C ALA A 49 1.30 6.86 7.68
N VAL A 50 1.20 6.81 6.35
CA VAL A 50 0.01 6.26 5.68
C VAL A 50 -0.09 4.76 5.93
N LEU A 51 1.03 4.04 5.86
CA LEU A 51 1.06 2.61 6.10
C LEU A 51 0.72 2.24 7.56
N GLU A 52 1.18 3.01 8.54
CA GLU A 52 0.85 2.82 9.96
C GLU A 52 -0.67 2.90 10.18
N GLN A 53 -1.34 3.88 9.55
CA GLN A 53 -2.79 4.08 9.68
C GLN A 53 -3.63 2.93 9.10
N LEU A 54 -3.04 2.07 8.26
CA LEU A 54 -3.73 0.90 7.73
C LEU A 54 -3.86 -0.24 8.75
N PHE A 55 -3.13 -0.20 9.87
CA PHE A 55 -3.14 -1.25 10.89
C PHE A 55 -3.82 -0.82 12.19
N GLU A 56 -4.70 -1.69 12.68
CA GLU A 56 -5.24 -1.59 14.04
C GLU A 56 -4.33 -2.37 15.00
N ILE A 57 -3.59 -1.67 15.87
CA ILE A 57 -2.75 -2.31 16.87
C ILE A 57 -3.60 -2.74 18.05
N ARG A 58 -3.69 -4.06 18.28
CA ARG A 58 -4.41 -4.64 19.42
C ARG A 58 -3.43 -5.08 20.50
N LEU A 59 -3.44 -4.36 21.62
CA LEU A 59 -2.58 -4.61 22.76
C LEU A 59 -3.32 -5.40 23.85
N SER A 60 -2.57 -6.17 24.62
CA SER A 60 -3.05 -6.83 25.84
C SER A 60 -3.53 -5.81 26.88
N ALA A 61 -4.30 -6.28 27.86
CA ALA A 61 -4.77 -5.44 28.97
C ALA A 61 -3.62 -4.73 29.70
N VAL A 62 -3.87 -3.50 30.16
CA VAL A 62 -2.93 -2.71 30.95
C VAL A 62 -2.59 -3.46 32.24
N GLY A 63 -1.29 -3.57 32.55
CA GLY A 63 -0.79 -4.32 33.71
C GLY A 63 -0.50 -5.81 33.45
N SER A 64 -0.81 -6.32 32.24
CA SER A 64 -0.33 -7.64 31.82
C SER A 64 1.20 -7.66 31.72
N ASN A 65 1.82 -8.79 32.08
CA ASN A 65 3.26 -9.01 31.90
C ASN A 65 3.71 -8.86 30.44
N LYS A 66 2.78 -9.01 29.48
CA LYS A 66 3.05 -8.88 28.04
C LYS A 66 2.99 -7.44 27.54
N ARG A 67 2.29 -6.55 28.24
CA ARG A 67 1.96 -5.19 27.76
C ARG A 67 3.20 -4.37 27.42
N ARG A 68 4.20 -4.41 28.31
CA ARG A 68 5.46 -3.67 28.12
C ARG A 68 6.23 -4.14 26.89
N ALA A 69 6.26 -5.46 26.64
CA ALA A 69 6.92 -6.01 25.47
C ALA A 69 6.19 -5.60 24.18
N GLU A 70 4.86 -5.65 24.17
CA GLU A 70 4.05 -5.25 23.02
C GLU A 70 4.24 -3.76 22.67
N GLU A 71 4.29 -2.87 23.66
CA GLU A 71 4.55 -1.44 23.45
C GLU A 71 5.93 -1.19 22.83
N CYS A 72 6.95 -1.94 23.23
CA CYS A 72 8.26 -1.88 22.58
C CYS A 72 8.19 -2.36 21.12
N VAL A 73 7.48 -3.46 20.84
CA VAL A 73 7.32 -3.97 19.46
C VAL A 73 6.63 -2.93 18.58
N VAL A 74 5.65 -2.19 19.10
CA VAL A 74 4.98 -1.13 18.36
C VAL A 74 5.94 0.02 18.02
N ALA A 75 6.81 0.41 18.95
CA ALA A 75 7.84 1.42 18.67
C ALA A 75 8.80 0.92 17.57
N PHE A 76 9.31 -0.31 17.69
CA PHE A 76 10.18 -0.89 16.67
C PHE A 76 9.51 -1.01 15.29
N TRP A 77 8.22 -1.31 15.25
CA TRP A 77 7.47 -1.34 14.00
C TRP A 77 7.43 0.03 13.32
N ARG A 78 7.17 1.10 14.09
CA ARG A 78 7.15 2.48 13.58
C ARG A 78 8.52 2.91 13.06
N ASP A 79 9.56 2.64 13.84
CA ASP A 79 10.94 2.95 13.46
C ASP A 79 11.33 2.19 12.18
N TYR A 80 10.95 0.91 12.07
CA TYR A 80 11.17 0.12 10.86
C TYR A 80 10.48 0.71 9.62
N LEU A 81 9.24 1.20 9.76
CA LEU A 81 8.55 1.83 8.63
C LEU A 81 9.26 3.10 8.16
N LEU A 82 9.73 3.93 9.09
CA LEU A 82 10.51 5.13 8.78
C LEU A 82 11.83 4.79 8.10
N ASP A 83 12.56 3.80 8.63
CA ASP A 83 13.81 3.31 8.04
C ASP A 83 13.61 2.82 6.60
N VAL A 84 12.52 2.10 6.32
CA VAL A 84 12.20 1.62 4.96
C VAL A 84 11.80 2.76 4.02
N GLU A 85 11.16 3.81 4.53
CA GLU A 85 10.81 5.00 3.75
C GLU A 85 12.07 5.78 3.34
N GLU A 86 13.02 5.97 4.27
CA GLU A 86 14.24 6.76 4.03
C GLU A 86 15.30 6.01 3.22
N GLN A 87 15.28 4.67 3.20
CA GLN A 87 16.29 3.89 2.50
C GLN A 87 16.04 3.78 0.99
N GLU A 88 17.08 4.05 0.20
CA GLU A 88 17.15 3.63 -1.22
C GLU A 88 17.57 2.17 -1.32
N GLY A 89 16.65 1.26 -0.98
CA GLY A 89 16.84 -0.18 -1.06
C GLY A 89 15.84 -0.89 -1.98
N PRO A 90 16.01 -2.21 -2.21
CA PRO A 90 15.02 -3.03 -2.92
C PRO A 90 13.73 -3.25 -2.12
N LEU A 91 13.80 -3.01 -0.81
CA LEU A 91 12.65 -3.01 0.08
C LEU A 91 11.99 -1.64 0.03
N LYS A 92 10.74 -1.61 -0.42
CA LYS A 92 9.89 -0.43 -0.43
C LYS A 92 8.62 -0.70 0.37
N LEU A 93 7.99 0.35 0.87
CA LEU A 93 6.78 0.24 1.68
C LEU A 93 5.65 -0.50 0.93
N GLU A 94 5.57 -0.35 -0.40
CA GLU A 94 4.60 -1.07 -1.23
C GLU A 94 4.85 -2.59 -1.20
N GLY A 95 6.10 -3.01 -1.07
CA GLY A 95 6.47 -4.42 -0.92
C GLY A 95 5.94 -5.04 0.37
N ILE A 96 5.83 -4.26 1.45
CA ILE A 96 5.22 -4.70 2.71
C ILE A 96 3.72 -4.99 2.48
N LEU A 97 3.00 -4.07 1.83
CA LEU A 97 1.58 -4.28 1.52
C LEU A 97 1.36 -5.46 0.58
N GLN A 98 2.16 -5.56 -0.49
CA GLN A 98 2.10 -6.68 -1.42
C GLN A 98 2.32 -8.00 -0.69
N TRP A 99 3.27 -8.08 0.23
CA TRP A 99 3.50 -9.29 1.02
C TRP A 99 2.31 -9.64 1.91
N ILE A 100 1.75 -8.68 2.66
CA ILE A 100 0.60 -8.91 3.56
C ILE A 100 -0.64 -9.37 2.77
N PHE A 101 -0.98 -8.67 1.69
CA PHE A 101 -2.15 -8.99 0.89
C PHE A 101 -1.94 -10.22 0.00
N SER A 102 -0.72 -10.47 -0.49
CA SER A 102 -0.40 -11.67 -1.27
C SER A 102 -0.38 -12.94 -0.41
N MET A 103 0.05 -12.86 0.87
CA MET A 103 -0.07 -13.94 1.85
C MET A 103 -1.53 -14.35 2.15
N SER A 104 -2.49 -13.49 1.82
CA SER A 104 -3.92 -13.83 1.89
C SER A 104 -4.36 -14.78 0.77
N CYS A 105 -3.51 -14.98 -0.25
CA CYS A 105 -3.59 -16.04 -1.24
C CYS A 105 -2.49 -17.08 -0.94
N PRO A 106 -2.82 -18.35 -0.64
CA PRO A 106 -1.80 -19.37 -0.40
C PRO A 106 -1.13 -19.72 -1.74
N SER A 107 -0.08 -18.99 -2.11
CA SER A 107 0.85 -19.41 -3.15
C SER A 107 2.27 -19.35 -2.63
N ASP A 108 2.68 -20.55 -2.24
CA ASP A 108 4.01 -21.06 -1.95
C ASP A 108 5.13 -20.42 -2.78
N LYS A 109 5.68 -19.30 -2.28
CA LYS A 109 7.04 -18.84 -2.57
C LYS A 109 7.66 -18.26 -1.31
N ALA A 110 8.60 -19.01 -0.76
CA ALA A 110 9.49 -18.61 0.32
C ALA A 110 10.14 -17.25 0.01
N VAL A 111 9.74 -16.22 0.75
CA VAL A 111 10.40 -14.91 0.75
C VAL A 111 11.15 -14.77 2.06
N ASN A 112 12.44 -14.52 1.92
CA ASN A 112 13.41 -14.30 2.99
C ASN A 112 12.85 -13.38 4.07
N SER A 113 12.86 -13.89 5.31
CA SER A 113 12.52 -13.13 6.51
C SER A 113 13.42 -11.89 6.63
N PRO A 114 12.88 -10.71 6.99
CA PRO A 114 13.69 -9.53 7.23
C PRO A 114 14.67 -9.80 8.41
N PRO A 115 15.93 -9.33 8.31
CA PRO A 115 16.99 -9.64 9.28
C PRO A 115 16.71 -9.15 10.71
N GLN A 116 15.73 -8.26 10.90
CA GLN A 116 15.38 -7.69 12.21
C GLN A 116 14.37 -8.52 13.01
N THR A 117 13.69 -9.53 12.43
CA THR A 117 12.82 -10.43 13.21
C THR A 117 13.61 -11.24 14.25
N ARG A 118 14.91 -11.45 14.01
CA ARG A 118 15.81 -12.09 14.98
C ARG A 118 16.09 -11.23 16.22
N ALA A 119 16.02 -9.90 16.11
CA ALA A 119 16.17 -9.01 17.26
C ALA A 119 14.90 -8.99 18.14
N LEU A 120 13.72 -9.06 17.52
CA LEU A 120 12.44 -9.08 18.24
C LEU A 120 12.21 -10.38 19.03
N ILE A 121 12.70 -11.52 18.53
CA ILE A 121 12.64 -12.80 19.25
C ILE A 121 13.69 -12.86 20.37
N ALA A 122 14.86 -12.27 20.20
CA ALA A 122 15.92 -12.27 21.22
C ALA A 122 15.55 -11.49 22.48
N CYS A 123 14.70 -10.45 22.37
CA CYS A 123 14.29 -9.65 23.52
C CYS A 123 13.22 -10.33 24.40
N GLY A 124 12.61 -11.42 23.93
CA GLY A 124 11.54 -12.15 24.65
C GLY A 124 11.99 -13.40 25.42
N CYS A 125 13.29 -13.71 25.45
CA CYS A 125 13.83 -14.92 26.11
C CYS A 125 14.77 -14.64 27.29
N GLN A 126 14.82 -13.42 27.81
CA GLN A 126 15.57 -13.09 29.03
C GLN A 126 14.68 -12.44 30.08
N SER A 127 13.82 -13.24 30.70
CA SER A 127 13.36 -13.09 32.09
C SER A 127 12.50 -14.29 32.47
#